data_AF-A0A811UEN3-F1
#
_entry.id   AF-A0A811UEN3-F1
#
_cell.length_a   1.000
_cell.length_b   1.000
_cell.length_c   1.000
_cell.angle_alpha   90.00
_cell.angle_beta   90.00
_cell.angle_gamma   90.00
#
_symmetry.space_group_name_H-M   'P 1'
#
loop_
_entity.id
_entity.type
_entity.pdbx_description
1 polymer ?
#
loop_
_entity_poly.entity_id
_entity_poly.type
_entity_poly.pdbx_seq_one_letter_code
_entity_poly.pdbx_strand_id
1 'polypeptide(L)'
;MVSLNPRLSVTHNGHNTWKLHISHVQLNDSGSYMCQVNTDPMKSLSGYLDVVVPPDILNHPEQNLEEGISNEGGTIVLICSATGVPEPTVQWRREGGKDIILRTETERSKCGVMVKSVEGEKLILTNVHRTDMGGYLCIASNGVPPSVSKRFDVHINCKYKQQKLQAKSNATTDFCDYGQPMKVQTQ
;
A
#
# COMPACT_ATOMS: atom_id res chain seq x y z
N MET A 1 35.30 28.19 -5.85
CA MET A 1 34.51 28.80 -4.77
C MET A 1 33.38 27.84 -4.44
N VAL A 2 33.22 27.44 -3.19
CA VAL A 2 32.03 26.69 -2.77
C VAL A 2 30.87 27.69 -2.79
N SER A 3 29.78 27.32 -3.44
CA SER A 3 28.61 28.17 -3.70
C SER A 3 28.07 28.83 -2.41
N LEU A 4 27.38 29.97 -2.55
CA LEU A 4 26.73 30.75 -1.47
C LEU A 4 25.64 29.98 -0.66
N ASN A 5 25.60 28.65 -0.73
CA ASN A 5 24.62 27.83 -0.05
C ASN A 5 25.13 27.45 1.35
N PRO A 6 24.52 27.94 2.45
CA PRO A 6 24.96 27.62 3.80
C PRO A 6 24.81 26.14 4.16
N ARG A 7 24.06 25.36 3.37
CA ARG A 7 23.93 23.91 3.57
C ARG A 7 25.15 23.13 3.10
N LEU A 8 26.00 23.73 2.25
CA LEU A 8 27.19 23.11 1.67
C LEU A 8 28.43 23.53 2.46
N SER A 9 29.21 22.56 2.92
CA SER A 9 30.50 22.81 3.55
C SER A 9 31.55 21.82 3.05
N VAL A 10 32.82 22.23 3.09
CA VAL A 10 33.92 21.38 2.65
C VAL A 10 34.91 21.23 3.79
N THR A 11 35.26 19.99 4.12
CA THR A 11 36.27 19.66 5.13
C THR A 11 37.46 18.98 4.49
N HIS A 12 38.66 19.28 4.96
CA HIS A 12 39.88 18.56 4.61
C HIS A 12 40.52 17.97 5.87
N ASN A 13 41.12 16.79 5.75
CA ASN A 13 41.69 16.05 6.88
C ASN A 13 43.22 15.94 6.82
N GLY A 14 43.91 16.86 6.12
CA GLY A 14 45.38 16.94 6.07
C GLY A 14 46.06 15.86 5.22
N HIS A 15 45.38 14.73 4.97
CA HIS A 15 45.81 13.61 4.13
C HIS A 15 45.25 13.69 2.69
N ASN A 16 45.33 14.86 2.03
CA ASN A 16 44.92 15.07 0.63
C ASN A 16 43.47 14.71 0.27
N THR A 17 42.59 14.52 1.26
CA THR A 17 41.18 14.21 1.03
C THR A 17 40.33 15.44 1.32
N TRP A 18 39.46 15.78 0.37
CA TRP A 18 38.48 16.85 0.50
C TRP A 18 37.09 16.20 0.47
N LYS A 19 36.23 16.56 1.42
CA LYS A 19 34.86 16.04 1.52
C LYS A 19 33.87 17.18 1.42
N LEU A 20 32.89 17.03 0.52
CA LEU A 20 31.72 17.90 0.44
C LEU A 20 30.64 17.34 1.38
N HIS A 21 30.14 18.18 2.27
CA HIS A 21 29.02 17.87 3.16
C HIS A 21 27.82 18.71 2.73
N ILE A 22 26.67 18.05 2.59
CA ILE A 22 25.39 18.66 2.27
C ILE A 22 24.45 18.37 3.44
N SER A 23 24.09 19.42 4.18
CA SER A 23 23.12 19.30 5.28
C SER A 23 21.70 19.48 4.76
N HIS A 24 20.72 18.79 5.38
CA HIS A 24 19.30 18.84 4.99
C HIS A 24 19.12 18.67 3.47
N VAL A 25 19.47 17.47 2.99
CA VAL A 25 19.41 17.14 1.55
C VAL A 25 17.99 17.33 1.04
N GLN A 26 17.88 17.97 -0.11
CA GLN A 26 16.63 18.29 -0.81
C GLN A 26 16.66 17.69 -2.22
N LEU A 27 15.49 17.45 -2.81
CA LEU A 27 15.38 16.92 -4.18
C LEU A 27 16.12 17.78 -5.23
N ASN A 28 16.21 19.09 -5.01
CA ASN A 28 16.92 20.01 -5.90
C ASN A 28 18.45 19.95 -5.76
N ASP A 29 18.99 19.20 -4.79
CA ASP A 29 20.42 18.96 -4.68
C ASP A 29 20.89 17.90 -5.69
N SER A 30 19.97 17.17 -6.35
CA SER A 30 20.30 16.25 -7.43
C SER A 30 20.99 16.98 -8.58
N GLY A 31 22.12 16.45 -9.05
CA GLY A 31 22.88 17.09 -10.12
C GLY A 31 24.33 16.64 -10.21
N SER A 32 25.06 17.28 -11.12
CA SER A 32 26.48 17.01 -11.33
C SER A 32 27.34 17.85 -10.38
N TYR A 33 28.18 17.17 -9.61
CA TYR A 33 29.17 17.77 -8.72
C TYR A 33 30.56 17.47 -9.25
N MET A 34 31.43 18.47 -9.28
CA MET A 34 32.80 18.34 -9.77
C MET A 34 33.81 18.71 -8.70
N CYS A 35 34.74 17.79 -8.44
CA CYS A 35 35.97 18.08 -7.73
C CYS A 35 37.02 18.51 -8.74
N GLN A 36 37.61 19.68 -8.54
CA GLN A 36 38.65 20.22 -9.42
C GLN A 36 39.84 20.65 -8.57
N VAL A 37 41.02 20.18 -8.94
CA VAL A 37 42.28 20.49 -8.27
C VAL A 37 43.17 21.27 -9.24
N ASN A 38 43.77 22.34 -8.73
CA ASN A 38 44.64 23.21 -9.51
C ASN A 38 46.03 22.56 -9.67
N THR A 39 46.17 21.67 -10.65
CA THR A 39 47.44 21.06 -11.08
C THR A 39 47.78 21.49 -12.50
N ASP A 40 49.01 21.25 -12.96
CA ASP A 40 49.39 21.42 -14.37
C ASP A 40 49.79 20.06 -14.97
N PRO A 41 48.97 19.46 -15.86
CA PRO A 41 47.65 19.90 -16.32
C PRO A 41 46.58 19.77 -15.23
N MET A 42 45.49 20.52 -15.37
CA MET A 42 44.39 20.55 -14.41
C MET A 42 43.70 19.18 -14.30
N LYS A 43 43.45 18.74 -13.07
CA LYS A 43 42.76 17.48 -12.80
C LYS A 43 41.37 17.75 -12.24
N SER A 44 40.37 17.08 -12.79
CA SER A 44 39.00 17.12 -12.29
C SER A 44 38.36 15.74 -12.31
N LEU A 45 37.38 15.55 -11.45
CA LEU A 45 36.54 14.37 -11.37
C LEU A 45 35.10 14.82 -11.10
N SER A 46 34.17 14.36 -11.92
CA SER A 46 32.74 14.66 -11.78
C SER A 46 31.98 13.42 -11.33
N GLY A 47 30.93 13.63 -10.54
CA GLY A 47 29.97 12.61 -10.13
C GLY A 47 28.56 13.18 -10.16
N TYR A 48 27.56 12.30 -10.28
CA TYR A 48 26.15 12.68 -10.21
C TYR A 48 25.60 12.29 -8.84
N LEU A 49 25.00 13.26 -8.14
CA LEU A 49 24.23 13.01 -6.93
C LEU A 49 22.76 12.83 -7.33
N ASP A 50 22.18 11.69 -6.96
CA ASP A 50 20.76 11.42 -7.12
C ASP A 50 20.09 11.37 -5.74
N VAL A 51 19.16 12.28 -5.51
CA VAL A 51 18.41 12.39 -4.25
C VAL A 51 17.08 11.69 -4.41
N VAL A 52 16.89 10.66 -3.58
CA VAL A 52 15.69 9.83 -3.56
C VAL A 52 14.91 10.01 -2.26
N VAL A 53 13.61 9.74 -2.30
CA VAL A 53 12.68 9.84 -1.17
C VAL A 53 11.98 8.50 -1.02
N PRO A 54 12.06 7.84 0.15
CA PRO A 54 11.33 6.60 0.43
C PRO A 54 9.81 6.75 0.20
N PRO A 55 9.11 5.65 -0.06
CA PRO A 55 7.67 5.68 -0.26
C PRO A 55 6.95 6.01 1.06
N ASP A 56 5.87 6.79 0.98
CA ASP A 56 4.96 7.10 2.08
C ASP A 56 3.51 6.94 1.62
N ILE A 57 2.65 6.35 2.46
CA ILE A 57 1.24 6.09 2.11
C ILE A 57 0.41 7.29 2.54
N LEU A 58 -0.35 7.85 1.60
CA LEU A 58 -1.23 8.97 1.85
C LEU A 58 -2.44 8.52 2.67
N ASN A 59 -2.67 9.17 3.80
CA ASN A 59 -3.86 8.96 4.60
C ASN A 59 -4.98 9.88 4.12
N HIS A 60 -6.00 9.30 3.48
CA HIS A 60 -7.23 10.01 3.16
C HIS A 60 -8.22 9.86 4.30
N PRO A 61 -8.48 10.91 5.12
CA PRO A 61 -9.35 10.81 6.29
C PRO A 61 -10.82 10.51 5.92
N GLU A 62 -11.29 10.96 4.76
CA GLU A 62 -12.65 10.76 4.26
C GLU A 62 -12.95 9.31 3.84
N GLN A 63 -11.90 8.49 3.69
CA GLN A 63 -11.98 7.13 3.16
C GLN A 63 -12.12 6.05 4.25
N ASN A 64 -11.77 6.33 5.51
CA ASN A 64 -11.59 5.26 6.52
C ASN A 64 -12.86 4.80 7.26
N LEU A 65 -14.03 5.42 7.08
CA LEU A 65 -15.20 5.12 7.93
C LEU A 65 -16.07 3.97 7.42
N GLU A 66 -16.06 3.66 6.12
CA GLU A 66 -16.84 2.54 5.54
C GLU A 66 -16.09 1.75 4.44
N GLU A 67 -14.82 2.05 4.19
CA GLU A 67 -14.01 1.26 3.26
C GLU A 67 -13.88 -0.19 3.73
N GLY A 68 -14.12 -1.12 2.81
CA GLY A 68 -14.04 -2.55 3.10
C GLY A 68 -15.35 -3.18 3.59
N ILE A 69 -16.44 -2.42 3.78
CA ILE A 69 -17.74 -2.98 4.19
C ILE A 69 -18.68 -3.05 2.98
N SER A 70 -19.24 -4.23 2.71
CA SER A 70 -20.28 -4.38 1.67
C SER A 70 -21.23 -5.53 2.00
N ASN A 71 -22.38 -5.59 1.33
CA ASN A 71 -23.27 -6.75 1.46
C ASN A 71 -22.77 -7.91 0.58
N GLU A 72 -23.16 -9.13 0.91
CA GLU A 72 -22.90 -10.31 0.06
C GLU A 72 -23.46 -10.09 -1.35
N GLY A 73 -22.64 -10.37 -2.36
CA GLY A 73 -22.91 -10.07 -3.77
C GLY A 73 -22.65 -8.62 -4.18
N GLY A 74 -22.27 -7.76 -3.24
CA GLY A 74 -21.91 -6.36 -3.48
C GLY A 74 -20.50 -6.17 -4.03
N THR A 75 -20.07 -4.92 -4.05
CA THR A 75 -18.73 -4.49 -4.49
C THR A 75 -18.03 -3.75 -3.37
N ILE A 76 -16.72 -3.98 -3.23
CA ILE A 76 -15.80 -3.25 -2.35
C ILE A 76 -14.72 -2.63 -3.21
N VAL A 77 -14.40 -1.36 -2.93
CA VAL A 77 -13.28 -0.65 -3.53
C VAL A 77 -12.36 -0.19 -2.40
N LEU A 78 -11.12 -0.68 -2.40
CA LEU A 78 -10.07 -0.22 -1.48
C LEU A 78 -9.11 0.67 -2.26
N ILE A 79 -8.70 1.79 -1.65
CA ILE A 79 -7.82 2.77 -2.28
C ILE A 79 -6.57 2.95 -1.42
N CYS A 80 -5.41 2.88 -2.05
CA CYS A 80 -4.12 3.13 -1.41
C CYS A 80 -3.24 3.88 -2.39
N SER A 81 -3.07 5.17 -2.12
CA SER A 81 -2.18 6.06 -2.87
C SER A 81 -0.92 6.30 -2.07
N ALA A 82 0.23 6.37 -2.75
CA ALA A 82 1.53 6.55 -2.13
C ALA A 82 2.33 7.62 -2.86
N THR A 83 3.25 8.27 -2.14
CA THR A 83 4.16 9.29 -2.65
C THR A 83 5.61 8.88 -2.40
N GLY A 84 6.54 9.36 -3.20
CA GLY A 84 7.96 9.03 -3.10
C GLY A 84 8.70 9.46 -4.35
N VAL A 85 10.04 9.40 -4.31
CA VAL A 85 10.90 9.66 -5.46
C VAL A 85 11.93 8.53 -5.56
N PRO A 86 11.88 7.66 -6.59
CA PRO A 86 10.93 7.66 -7.72
C PRO A 86 9.46 7.40 -7.32
N GLU A 87 8.53 7.59 -8.25
CA GLU A 87 7.10 7.36 -8.01
C GLU A 87 6.84 5.91 -7.57
N PRO A 88 6.20 5.67 -6.40
CA PRO A 88 6.01 4.32 -5.89
C PRO A 88 4.98 3.51 -6.67
N THR A 89 5.23 2.21 -6.80
CA THR A 89 4.22 1.25 -7.24
C THR A 89 3.48 0.68 -6.03
N VAL A 90 2.18 0.43 -6.20
CA VAL A 90 1.30 -0.15 -5.18
C VAL A 90 0.91 -1.57 -5.57
N GLN A 91 1.08 -2.50 -4.64
CA GLN A 91 0.69 -3.90 -4.78
C GLN A 91 -0.20 -4.32 -3.62
N TRP A 92 -1.35 -4.90 -3.93
CA TRP A 92 -2.28 -5.47 -2.98
C TRP A 92 -1.99 -6.95 -2.76
N ARG A 93 -2.04 -7.37 -1.49
CA ARG A 93 -1.95 -8.77 -1.08
C ARG A 93 -2.93 -9.05 0.03
N ARG A 94 -3.37 -10.30 0.14
CA ARG A 94 -4.16 -10.71 1.30
C ARG A 94 -3.24 -11.07 2.46
N GLU A 95 -3.63 -10.68 3.66
CA GLU A 95 -2.89 -10.97 4.88
C GLU A 95 -2.71 -12.50 5.06
N GLY A 96 -1.51 -12.91 5.47
CA GLY A 96 -1.16 -14.32 5.61
C GLY A 96 -0.88 -15.06 4.29
N GLY A 97 -0.73 -14.34 3.16
CA GLY A 97 -0.30 -14.94 1.88
C GLY A 97 -1.39 -15.75 1.14
N LYS A 98 -2.64 -15.57 1.57
CA LYS A 98 -3.82 -16.14 0.90
C LYS A 98 -4.03 -15.50 -0.47
N ASP A 99 -4.76 -16.19 -1.34
CA ASP A 99 -5.10 -15.65 -2.65
C ASP A 99 -6.26 -14.66 -2.54
N ILE A 100 -6.21 -13.64 -3.39
CA ILE A 100 -7.30 -12.71 -3.66
C ILE A 100 -8.18 -13.36 -4.73
N ILE A 101 -9.49 -13.40 -4.50
CA ILE A 101 -10.46 -13.98 -5.43
C ILE A 101 -11.12 -12.83 -6.20
N LEU A 102 -10.85 -12.73 -7.49
CA LEU A 102 -11.44 -11.74 -8.39
C LEU A 102 -12.56 -12.39 -9.21
N ARG A 103 -13.78 -11.85 -9.14
CA ARG A 103 -14.94 -12.36 -9.87
C ARG A 103 -15.41 -11.33 -10.89
N THR A 104 -15.21 -11.58 -12.18
CA THR A 104 -15.71 -10.74 -13.27
C THR A 104 -17.13 -11.16 -13.67
N GLU A 105 -17.99 -10.20 -14.01
CA GLU A 105 -19.35 -10.49 -14.49
C GLU A 105 -19.39 -11.13 -15.89
N THR A 106 -18.28 -11.10 -16.62
CA THR A 106 -18.24 -11.38 -18.06
C THR A 106 -18.05 -12.86 -18.42
N GLU A 107 -17.72 -13.74 -17.49
CA GLU A 107 -17.46 -15.15 -17.78
C GLU A 107 -18.48 -16.08 -17.14
N ARG A 108 -19.02 -17.02 -17.94
CA ARG A 108 -19.95 -18.10 -17.55
C ARG A 108 -19.43 -19.02 -16.43
N SER A 109 -18.24 -18.76 -15.92
CA SER A 109 -17.60 -19.49 -14.84
C SER A 109 -17.97 -18.86 -13.51
N LYS A 110 -18.81 -19.54 -12.73
CA LYS A 110 -19.12 -19.20 -11.31
C LYS A 110 -17.90 -19.22 -10.38
N CYS A 111 -16.69 -19.44 -10.90
CA CYS A 111 -15.46 -19.58 -10.14
C CYS A 111 -14.59 -18.32 -10.35
N GLY A 112 -14.23 -17.65 -9.26
CA GLY A 112 -13.35 -16.48 -9.33
C GLY A 112 -11.90 -16.86 -9.65
N VAL A 113 -11.17 -15.92 -10.24
CA VAL A 113 -9.73 -16.04 -10.51
C VAL A 113 -8.98 -15.81 -9.20
N MET A 114 -8.13 -16.76 -8.82
CA MET A 114 -7.26 -16.66 -7.64
C MET A 114 -5.92 -16.03 -8.05
N VAL A 115 -5.58 -14.90 -7.43
CA VAL A 115 -4.31 -14.20 -7.67
C VAL A 115 -3.58 -13.96 -6.35
N LYS A 116 -2.24 -14.08 -6.36
CA LYS A 116 -1.41 -13.78 -5.18
C LYS A 116 -1.34 -12.29 -4.87
N SER A 117 -1.46 -11.46 -5.90
CA SER A 117 -1.37 -10.02 -5.79
C SER A 117 -2.05 -9.30 -6.93
N VAL A 118 -2.46 -8.06 -6.69
CA VAL A 118 -3.02 -7.15 -7.70
C VAL A 118 -2.19 -5.86 -7.69
N GLU A 119 -1.82 -5.37 -8.86
CA GLU A 119 -1.10 -4.09 -8.99
C GLU A 119 -2.08 -2.93 -9.20
N GLY A 120 -1.70 -1.76 -8.68
CA GLY A 120 -2.45 -0.52 -8.82
C GLY A 120 -2.96 0.04 -7.49
N GLU A 121 -3.33 1.33 -7.50
CA GLU A 121 -3.79 2.03 -6.29
C GLU A 121 -5.14 1.53 -5.78
N LYS A 122 -5.94 0.90 -6.65
CA LYS A 122 -7.30 0.46 -6.32
C LYS A 122 -7.44 -1.06 -6.41
N LEU A 123 -7.96 -1.67 -5.35
CA LEU A 123 -8.41 -3.06 -5.37
C LEU A 123 -9.93 -3.08 -5.43
N ILE A 124 -10.48 -3.64 -6.51
CA ILE A 124 -11.92 -3.76 -6.73
C ILE A 124 -12.31 -5.23 -6.56
N LEU A 125 -13.11 -5.51 -5.53
CA LEU A 125 -13.69 -6.83 -5.27
C LEU A 125 -15.17 -6.77 -5.61
N THR A 126 -15.59 -7.46 -6.67
CA THR A 126 -16.98 -7.56 -7.12
C THR A 126 -17.58 -8.91 -6.74
N ASN A 127 -18.91 -8.95 -6.57
CA ASN A 127 -19.65 -10.15 -6.17
C ASN A 127 -19.02 -10.81 -4.93
N VAL A 128 -18.86 -10.03 -3.87
CA VAL A 128 -18.09 -10.44 -2.69
C VAL A 128 -18.83 -11.47 -1.86
N HIS A 129 -18.12 -12.49 -1.37
CA HIS A 129 -18.63 -13.55 -0.51
C HIS A 129 -17.88 -13.56 0.82
N ARG A 130 -18.47 -14.15 1.87
CA ARG A 130 -17.84 -14.25 3.20
C ARG A 130 -16.41 -14.79 3.20
N THR A 131 -16.09 -15.68 2.26
CA THR A 131 -14.73 -16.22 2.07
C THR A 131 -13.69 -15.16 1.75
N ASP A 132 -14.11 -13.97 1.34
CA ASP A 132 -13.28 -12.84 0.97
C ASP A 132 -13.01 -11.92 2.18
N MET A 133 -13.71 -12.10 3.31
CA MET A 133 -13.44 -11.34 4.55
C MET A 133 -12.00 -11.52 5.04
N GLY A 134 -11.48 -10.49 5.70
CA GLY A 134 -10.18 -10.51 6.37
C GLY A 134 -9.32 -9.30 6.03
N GLY A 135 -8.05 -9.37 6.46
CA GLY A 135 -7.07 -8.31 6.22
C GLY A 135 -6.52 -8.33 4.80
N TYR A 136 -6.48 -7.14 4.19
CA TYR A 136 -5.80 -6.85 2.93
C TYR A 136 -4.71 -5.82 3.20
N LEU A 137 -3.55 -6.00 2.56
CA LEU A 137 -2.40 -5.13 2.69
C LEU A 137 -2.14 -4.48 1.34
N CYS A 138 -2.10 -3.15 1.30
CA CYS A 138 -1.41 -2.46 0.22
C CYS A 138 0.06 -2.27 0.61
N ILE A 139 0.95 -2.50 -0.35
CA ILE A 139 2.39 -2.39 -0.18
C ILE A 139 2.88 -1.39 -1.22
N ALA A 140 3.48 -0.29 -0.78
CA ALA A 140 4.05 0.73 -1.65
C ALA A 140 5.58 0.63 -1.65
N SER A 141 6.17 0.63 -2.86
CA SER A 141 7.63 0.54 -3.03
C SER A 141 8.08 1.33 -4.26
N ASN A 142 9.19 2.05 -4.12
CA ASN A 142 9.87 2.72 -5.25
C ASN A 142 11.35 2.28 -5.39
N GLY A 143 11.72 1.15 -4.79
CA GLY A 143 13.11 0.66 -4.75
C GLY A 143 13.99 1.33 -3.70
N VAL A 144 13.48 2.33 -2.97
CA VAL A 144 14.17 2.99 -1.85
C VAL A 144 13.61 2.44 -0.54
N PRO A 145 14.43 1.78 0.30
CA PRO A 145 13.98 1.29 1.60
C PRO A 145 13.68 2.44 2.59
N PRO A 146 12.72 2.26 3.52
CA PRO A 146 11.85 1.09 3.67
C PRO A 146 10.65 1.13 2.72
N SER A 147 10.20 -0.03 2.24
CA SER A 147 8.85 -0.16 1.70
C SER A 147 7.82 -0.04 2.84
N VAL A 148 6.68 0.58 2.55
CA VAL A 148 5.63 0.81 3.54
C VAL A 148 4.37 0.03 3.17
N SER A 149 3.55 -0.30 4.18
CA SER A 149 2.30 -1.00 3.96
C SER A 149 1.18 -0.49 4.86
N LYS A 150 -0.05 -0.59 4.38
CA LYS A 150 -1.27 -0.25 5.13
C LYS A 150 -2.26 -1.41 5.06
N ARG A 151 -2.88 -1.70 6.20
CA ARG A 151 -3.89 -2.75 6.35
C ARG A 151 -5.30 -2.19 6.21
N PHE A 152 -6.13 -2.93 5.48
CA PHE A 152 -7.56 -2.70 5.28
C PHE A 152 -8.32 -3.95 5.73
N ASP A 153 -9.34 -3.80 6.56
CA ASP A 153 -10.16 -4.91 7.01
C ASP A 153 -11.44 -4.99 6.16
N VAL A 154 -11.63 -6.11 5.47
CA VAL A 154 -12.81 -6.36 4.63
C VAL A 154 -13.86 -7.12 5.43
N HIS A 155 -15.05 -6.53 5.52
CA HIS A 155 -16.23 -7.10 6.18
C HIS A 155 -17.43 -7.19 5.23
N ILE A 156 -18.11 -8.34 5.24
CA ILE A 156 -19.22 -8.62 4.34
C ILE A 156 -20.51 -8.89 5.13
N ASN A 157 -21.44 -7.94 5.07
CA ASN A 157 -22.75 -8.06 5.67
C ASN A 157 -23.58 -9.10 4.90
N CYS A 158 -24.34 -9.91 5.61
CA CYS A 158 -25.22 -10.88 4.98
C CYS A 158 -26.68 -10.57 5.30
N LYS A 159 -27.56 -10.82 4.34
CA LYS A 159 -29.00 -10.70 4.57
C LYS A 159 -29.52 -11.99 5.21
N TYR A 160 -30.04 -11.85 6.43
CA TYR A 160 -30.70 -12.93 7.13
C TYR A 160 -31.98 -13.38 6.39
N LYS A 161 -32.22 -14.69 6.30
CA LYS A 161 -33.52 -15.26 5.91
C LYS A 161 -34.16 -15.92 7.13
N GLN A 162 -35.27 -15.36 7.60
CA GLN A 162 -36.13 -16.01 8.59
C GLN A 162 -36.68 -17.33 8.03
N GLN A 163 -36.27 -18.47 8.58
CA GLN A 163 -36.92 -19.75 8.34
C GLN A 163 -37.69 -20.17 9.61
N LYS A 164 -39.02 -20.29 9.48
CA LYS A 164 -39.84 -20.91 10.53
C LYS A 164 -39.48 -22.40 10.61
N LEU A 165 -38.73 -22.80 11.64
CA LEU A 165 -38.51 -24.21 11.97
C LEU A 165 -39.84 -24.81 12.47
N GLN A 166 -40.57 -25.51 11.60
CA GLN A 166 -41.70 -26.33 12.04
C GLN A 166 -41.21 -27.67 12.59
N ALA A 167 -40.91 -27.73 13.89
CA ALA A 167 -41.14 -28.90 14.75
C ALA A 167 -40.77 -28.62 16.23
N LYS A 168 -41.80 -28.48 17.08
CA LYS A 168 -41.80 -28.70 18.55
C LYS A 168 -40.95 -27.83 19.49
N SER A 169 -40.38 -26.71 19.08
CA SER A 169 -39.99 -25.66 20.04
C SER A 169 -40.16 -24.27 19.42
N ASN A 170 -40.67 -23.30 20.17
CA ASN A 170 -40.79 -21.89 19.76
C ASN A 170 -39.39 -21.21 19.69
N ALA A 171 -38.43 -21.84 19.04
CA ALA A 171 -37.09 -21.33 18.86
C ALA A 171 -36.94 -20.81 17.42
N THR A 172 -36.81 -19.49 17.28
CA THR A 172 -36.38 -18.84 16.04
C THR A 172 -34.85 -18.83 16.06
N THR A 173 -34.20 -19.56 15.15
CA THR A 173 -32.74 -19.57 15.05
C THR A 173 -32.33 -18.78 13.81
N ASP A 174 -31.56 -17.73 14.02
CA ASP A 174 -31.10 -16.86 12.94
C ASP A 174 -29.89 -17.48 12.23
N PHE A 175 -30.12 -18.01 11.03
CA PHE A 175 -29.08 -18.57 10.18
C PHE A 175 -28.70 -17.62 9.07
N CYS A 176 -27.39 -17.48 8.89
CA CYS A 176 -26.83 -17.03 7.64
C CYS A 176 -27.18 -18.05 6.54
N ASP A 177 -27.47 -17.61 5.30
CA ASP A 177 -27.44 -18.55 4.16
C ASP A 177 -26.06 -19.26 4.26
N TYR A 178 -26.04 -20.59 4.23
CA TYR A 178 -24.91 -21.51 4.56
C TYR A 178 -24.75 -22.01 6.02
N GLY A 179 -25.69 -21.74 6.93
CA GLY A 179 -25.87 -22.57 8.15
C GLY A 179 -24.89 -22.34 9.31
N GLN A 180 -24.13 -21.24 9.33
CA GLN A 180 -23.35 -20.88 10.53
C GLN A 180 -24.23 -20.13 11.55
N PRO A 181 -24.16 -20.48 12.85
CA PRO A 181 -24.94 -19.82 13.89
C PRO A 181 -24.37 -18.43 14.21
N MET A 182 -25.24 -17.43 14.30
CA MET A 182 -24.88 -16.12 14.87
C MET A 182 -24.74 -16.21 16.40
N LYS A 183 -23.79 -15.44 16.97
CA LYS A 183 -23.82 -15.10 18.40
C LYS A 183 -24.85 -13.98 18.59
N VAL A 184 -26.02 -14.31 19.09
CA VAL A 184 -27.03 -13.32 19.48
C VAL A 184 -26.69 -12.82 20.88
N GLN A 185 -26.40 -11.51 21.03
CA GLN A 185 -26.39 -10.87 22.35
C GLN A 185 -27.82 -10.41 22.66
N THR A 186 -28.38 -10.94 23.75
CA THR A 186 -29.66 -10.53 24.31
C THR A 186 -29.45 -9.34 25.27
N GLN A 187 -30.36 -8.37 25.22
CA GLN A 187 -30.56 -7.38 26.30
C GLN A 187 -31.29 -8.03 27.47
#